data_AF-A0AAW9J8I6-F1
#
_entry.id   AF-A0AAW9J8I6-F1
#
_cell.length_a   1.000
_cell.length_b   1.000
_cell.length_c   1.000
_cell.angle_alpha   90.00
_cell.angle_beta   90.00
_cell.angle_gamma   90.00
#
_symmetry.space_group_name_H-M   'P 1'
#
loop_
_entity.id
_entity.type
_entity.pdbx_description
1 polymer ?
#
loop_
_entity_poly.entity_id
_entity_poly.type
_entity_poly.pdbx_seq_one_letter_code
_entity_poly.pdbx_strand_id
1 'polypeptide(L)'
;MKKLLENRYIKYILFGVLLAFLPLVEQMGIIKSSTVTIFGTILFYAIVAIGLNVLLGYSGLKSLGTAGFMGLGAYLSAYLTGDLKFPFIVSLIIYIVVPLLIGLLIGLLSLRISGMYLA
;
A
#
# COMPACT_ATOMS: atom_id res chain seq x y z
N MET A 1 -17.80 8.36 -27.05
CA MET A 1 -17.67 7.77 -25.69
C MET A 1 -17.05 6.37 -25.66
N LYS A 2 -17.42 5.41 -26.54
CA LYS A 2 -16.86 4.03 -26.53
C LYS A 2 -15.35 3.90 -26.79
N LYS A 3 -14.75 4.75 -27.65
CA LYS A 3 -13.29 4.74 -27.94
C LYS A 3 -12.39 5.16 -26.77
N LEU A 4 -12.91 5.90 -25.79
CA LEU A 4 -12.14 6.32 -24.62
C LEU A 4 -11.97 5.19 -23.60
N LEU A 5 -12.91 4.23 -23.54
CA LEU A 5 -12.85 3.06 -22.66
C LEU A 5 -11.92 1.94 -23.15
N GLU A 6 -11.34 2.09 -24.34
CA GLU A 6 -10.45 1.09 -24.95
C GLU A 6 -9.00 1.24 -24.48
N ASN A 7 -8.65 2.41 -23.93
CA ASN A 7 -7.30 2.70 -23.47
C ASN A 7 -7.02 2.07 -22.09
N ARG A 8 -5.94 1.28 -21.98
CA ARG A 8 -5.59 0.51 -20.78
C ARG A 8 -5.41 1.41 -19.54
N TYR A 9 -4.82 2.60 -19.74
CA TYR A 9 -4.61 3.59 -18.68
C TYR A 9 -5.93 4.16 -18.12
N ILE A 10 -6.94 4.35 -18.98
CA ILE A 10 -8.25 4.88 -18.57
C ILE A 10 -8.98 3.86 -17.68
N LYS A 11 -8.79 2.56 -17.90
CA LYS A 11 -9.36 1.50 -17.04
C LYS A 11 -8.75 1.52 -15.63
N TYR A 12 -7.43 1.73 -15.50
CA TYR A 12 -6.78 1.81 -14.18
C TYR A 12 -7.20 3.07 -13.41
N ILE A 13 -7.31 4.21 -14.09
CA ILE A 13 -7.79 5.46 -13.48
C ILE A 13 -9.25 5.30 -13.04
N LEU A 14 -10.11 4.71 -13.88
CA LEU A 14 -11.50 4.46 -13.55
C LEU A 14 -11.65 3.52 -12.34
N PHE A 15 -10.83 2.47 -12.27
CA PHE A 15 -10.80 1.55 -11.14
C PHE A 15 -10.33 2.23 -9.84
N GLY A 16 -9.30 3.08 -9.91
CA GLY A 16 -8.84 3.87 -8.77
C GLY A 16 -9.91 4.84 -8.25
N VAL A 17 -10.62 5.52 -9.16
CA VAL A 17 -11.73 6.42 -8.80
C VAL A 17 -12.89 5.66 -8.16
N LEU A 18 -13.23 4.48 -8.69
CA LEU A 18 -14.27 3.62 -8.12
C LEU A 18 -13.94 3.21 -6.68
N LEU A 19 -12.67 2.84 -6.41
CA LEU A 19 -12.22 2.48 -5.07
C LEU A 19 -12.24 3.66 -4.10
N ALA A 20 -11.88 4.86 -4.56
CA ALA A 20 -11.96 6.08 -3.76
C ALA A 20 -13.41 6.46 -3.39
N PHE A 21 -14.39 5.99 -4.16
CA PHE A 21 -15.81 6.23 -3.90
C PHE A 21 -16.40 5.32 -2.81
N LEU A 22 -15.82 4.14 -2.56
CA LEU A 22 -16.29 3.21 -1.51
C LEU A 22 -16.41 3.83 -0.11
N PRO A 23 -15.41 4.56 0.43
CA PRO A 23 -15.53 5.19 1.75
C PRO A 23 -16.56 6.33 1.78
N LEU A 24 -16.88 6.96 0.65
CA LEU A 24 -17.96 7.96 0.57
C LEU A 24 -19.34 7.30 0.65
N VAL A 25 -19.51 6.12 0.02
CA VAL A 25 -20.75 5.34 0.09
C VAL A 25 -20.97 4.75 1.50
N GLU A 26 -19.89 4.47 2.23
CA GLU A 26 -19.94 4.13 3.66
C GLU A 26 -20.56 5.26 4.49
N GLN A 27 -20.11 6.51 4.28
CA GLN A 27 -20.65 7.67 5.01
C GLN A 27 -22.15 7.90 4.76
N MET A 28 -22.67 7.43 3.63
CA MET A 28 -24.11 7.50 3.30
C MET A 28 -24.94 6.38 3.96
N GLY A 29 -24.33 5.47 4.72
CA GLY A 29 -25.03 4.41 5.46
C GLY A 29 -25.58 3.26 4.60
N ILE A 30 -25.24 3.22 3.32
CA ILE A 30 -25.70 2.20 2.36
C ILE A 30 -24.94 0.88 2.56
N ILE A 31 -23.69 0.97 3.05
CA ILE A 31 -22.76 -0.17 3.20
C ILE A 31 -22.30 -0.26 4.66
N LYS A 32 -22.18 -1.48 5.18
CA LYS A 32 -21.62 -1.72 6.51
C LYS A 32 -20.11 -1.44 6.52
N SER A 33 -19.62 -0.79 7.57
CA SER A 33 -18.19 -0.49 7.77
C SER A 33 -17.30 -1.75 7.66
N SER A 34 -17.79 -2.91 8.08
CA SER A 34 -17.08 -4.19 7.96
C SER A 34 -16.71 -4.54 6.51
N THR A 35 -17.56 -4.23 5.54
CA THR A 35 -17.31 -4.54 4.12
C THR A 35 -16.16 -3.70 3.58
N VAL A 36 -16.13 -2.40 3.90
CA VAL A 36 -15.06 -1.49 3.47
C VAL A 36 -13.72 -1.91 4.05
N THR A 37 -13.68 -2.26 5.33
CA THR A 37 -12.47 -2.75 6.00
C THR A 37 -11.95 -4.05 5.40
N ILE A 38 -12.83 -5.00 5.07
CA ILE A 38 -12.44 -6.27 4.41
C ILE A 38 -11.83 -5.99 3.04
N PHE A 39 -12.49 -5.19 2.21
CA PHE A 39 -11.95 -4.82 0.89
C PHE A 39 -10.61 -4.09 0.99
N GLY A 40 -10.47 -3.15 1.93
CA GLY A 40 -9.21 -2.47 2.20
C GLY A 40 -8.10 -3.44 2.61
N THR A 41 -8.41 -4.41 3.46
CA THR A 41 -7.47 -5.43 3.91
C THR A 41 -7.05 -6.37 2.77
N ILE A 42 -7.99 -6.76 1.90
CA ILE A 42 -7.70 -7.57 0.71
C ILE A 42 -6.76 -6.83 -0.24
N LEU A 43 -7.04 -5.56 -0.54
CA LEU A 43 -6.19 -4.73 -1.40
C LEU A 43 -4.79 -4.55 -0.81
N PHE A 44 -4.72 -4.30 0.50
CA PHE A 44 -3.45 -4.19 1.21
C PHE A 44 -2.61 -5.46 1.09
N TYR A 45 -3.20 -6.64 1.38
CA TYR A 45 -2.48 -7.91 1.22
C TYR A 45 -2.17 -8.24 -0.24
N ALA A 46 -3.00 -7.82 -1.20
CA ALA A 46 -2.70 -8.01 -2.62
C ALA A 46 -1.44 -7.24 -3.04
N ILE A 47 -1.29 -5.98 -2.60
CA ILE A 47 -0.08 -5.18 -2.85
C ILE A 47 1.14 -5.85 -2.22
N VAL A 48 1.03 -6.29 -0.97
CA VAL A 48 2.10 -7.02 -0.26
C VAL A 48 2.47 -8.31 -1.00
N ALA A 49 1.49 -9.09 -1.45
CA ALA A 49 1.72 -10.33 -2.19
C ALA A 49 2.41 -10.08 -3.53
N ILE A 50 2.06 -9.00 -4.25
CA ILE A 50 2.75 -8.61 -5.49
C ILE A 50 4.20 -8.23 -5.19
N GLY A 51 4.44 -7.41 -4.17
CA GLY A 51 5.81 -7.04 -3.77
C GLY A 51 6.66 -8.25 -3.37
N LEU A 52 6.07 -9.16 -2.60
CA LEU A 52 6.71 -10.42 -2.22
C LEU A 52 6.97 -11.33 -3.43
N ASN A 53 6.05 -11.41 -4.39
CA ASN A 53 6.23 -12.19 -5.61
C ASN A 53 7.38 -11.64 -6.47
N VAL A 54 7.52 -10.31 -6.57
CA VAL A 54 8.69 -9.70 -7.24
C VAL A 54 9.99 -10.10 -6.54
N LEU A 55 10.06 -10.02 -5.20
CA LEU A 55 11.26 -10.38 -4.45
C LEU A 55 11.59 -11.88 -4.56
N LEU A 56 10.60 -12.75 -4.41
CA LEU A 56 10.75 -14.20 -4.54
C LEU A 56 11.12 -14.60 -5.97
N GLY A 57 10.45 -14.02 -6.96
CA GLY A 57 10.63 -14.36 -8.37
C GLY A 57 11.98 -13.93 -8.94
N TYR A 58 12.48 -12.75 -8.58
CA TYR A 58 13.76 -12.24 -9.10
C TYR A 58 14.97 -12.60 -8.23
N SER A 59 14.82 -12.70 -6.91
CA SER A 59 15.95 -12.91 -5.99
C SER A 59 15.98 -14.30 -5.35
N GLY A 60 14.91 -15.09 -5.46
CA GLY A 60 14.82 -16.43 -4.84
C GLY A 60 14.83 -16.43 -3.31
N LEU A 61 14.77 -15.26 -2.68
CA LEU A 61 14.87 -15.04 -1.23
C LEU A 61 13.51 -14.69 -0.62
N LYS A 62 13.14 -15.36 0.47
CA LYS A 62 11.95 -15.01 1.28
C LYS A 62 12.25 -13.74 2.08
N SER A 63 11.81 -12.58 1.59
CA SER A 63 12.06 -11.30 2.25
C SER A 63 11.21 -11.11 3.52
N LEU A 64 11.82 -11.35 4.69
CA LEU A 64 11.28 -11.01 6.01
C LEU A 64 11.05 -9.49 6.19
N GLY A 65 11.76 -8.66 5.43
CA GLY A 65 11.63 -7.20 5.47
C GLY A 65 10.24 -6.70 5.08
N THR A 66 9.50 -7.48 4.27
CA THR A 66 8.14 -7.16 3.84
C THR A 66 7.20 -6.94 5.04
N ALA A 67 7.30 -7.77 6.08
CA ALA A 67 6.49 -7.64 7.30
C ALA A 67 6.86 -6.38 8.11
N GLY A 68 8.14 -6.00 8.12
CA GLY A 68 8.61 -4.79 8.78
C GLY A 68 8.05 -3.52 8.14
N PHE A 69 8.12 -3.41 6.81
CA PHE A 69 7.54 -2.27 6.09
C PHE A 69 6.02 -2.24 6.17
N MET A 70 5.37 -3.40 6.13
CA MET A 70 3.93 -3.55 6.34
C MET A 70 3.50 -2.98 7.70
N GLY A 71 4.18 -3.38 8.77
CA GLY A 71 3.91 -2.90 10.13
C GLY A 71 4.18 -1.40 10.29
N LEU A 72 5.27 -0.90 9.72
CA LEU A 72 5.64 0.52 9.80
C LEU A 72 4.59 1.42 9.12
N GLY A 73 4.10 1.04 7.93
CA GLY A 73 3.04 1.77 7.23
C GLY A 73 1.71 1.76 8.00
N ALA A 74 1.31 0.58 8.50
CA ALA A 74 0.06 0.44 9.27
C ALA A 74 0.11 1.26 10.57
N TYR A 75 1.21 1.18 11.33
CA TYR A 75 1.39 1.95 12.55
C TYR A 75 1.33 3.45 12.30
N LEU A 76 2.05 3.95 11.28
CA LEU A 76 1.99 5.38 10.91
C LEU A 76 0.57 5.81 10.55
N SER A 77 -0.16 5.02 9.75
CA SER A 77 -1.54 5.35 9.38
C SER A 77 -2.48 5.44 10.60
N ALA A 78 -2.32 4.52 11.56
CA ALA A 78 -3.11 4.47 12.78
C ALA A 78 -2.76 5.63 13.73
N TYR A 79 -1.46 5.92 13.90
CA TYR A 79 -0.99 6.99 14.78
C TYR A 79 -1.38 8.38 14.25
N LEU A 80 -1.18 8.65 12.96
CA LEU A 80 -1.50 9.95 12.34
C LEU A 80 -3.01 10.22 12.31
N THR A 81 -3.81 9.22 11.96
CA THR A 81 -5.26 9.39 11.79
C THR A 81 -6.03 9.19 13.09
N GLY A 82 -5.56 8.29 13.97
CA GLY A 82 -6.19 7.95 15.24
C GLY A 82 -5.81 8.92 16.37
N ASP A 83 -4.52 8.98 16.70
CA ASP A 83 -4.06 9.75 17.86
C ASP A 83 -3.93 11.25 17.56
N LEU A 84 -3.28 11.58 16.43
CA LEU A 84 -3.02 12.96 16.04
C LEU A 84 -4.21 13.61 15.32
N LYS A 85 -5.19 12.82 14.85
CA LYS A 85 -6.37 13.26 14.08
C LYS A 85 -6.01 14.20 12.92
N PHE A 86 -4.86 13.96 12.28
CA PHE A 86 -4.42 14.76 11.14
C PHE A 86 -5.39 14.60 9.96
N PRO A 87 -5.49 15.62 9.08
CA PRO A 87 -6.28 15.49 7.86
C PRO A 87 -5.83 14.27 7.06
N PHE A 88 -6.77 13.43 6.63
CA PHE A 88 -6.48 12.17 5.93
C PHE A 88 -5.49 12.34 4.78
N ILE A 89 -5.62 13.40 3.98
CA ILE A 89 -4.74 13.64 2.83
C ILE A 89 -3.29 13.91 3.23
N VAL A 90 -3.08 14.60 4.36
CA VAL A 90 -1.74 14.91 4.89
C VAL A 90 -1.14 13.66 5.50
N SER A 91 -1.94 12.92 6.29
CA SER A 91 -1.55 11.61 6.82
C SER A 91 -1.13 10.66 5.69
N LEU A 92 -1.89 10.64 4.59
CA LEU A 92 -1.62 9.82 3.41
C LEU A 92 -0.28 10.10 2.76
N ILE A 93 0.07 11.38 2.59
CA ILE A 93 1.40 11.74 2.07
C ILE A 93 2.49 11.29 3.03
N ILE A 94 2.31 11.51 4.34
CA ILE A 94 3.33 11.19 5.35
C ILE A 94 3.60 9.68 5.41
N TYR A 95 2.57 8.84 5.54
CA TYR A 95 2.78 7.38 5.62
C TYR A 95 3.15 6.74 4.28
N ILE A 96 3.16 7.48 3.17
CA ILE A 96 3.76 7.03 1.89
C ILE A 96 5.24 7.41 1.86
N VAL A 97 5.56 8.68 2.16
CA VAL A 97 6.92 9.21 2.05
C VAL A 97 7.85 8.60 3.10
N VAL A 98 7.39 8.43 4.34
CA VAL A 98 8.25 7.94 5.43
C VAL A 98 8.72 6.49 5.20
N PRO A 99 7.86 5.49 4.92
CA PRO A 99 8.34 4.15 4.60
C PRO A 99 9.18 4.10 3.32
N LEU A 100 8.88 4.97 2.34
CA LEU A 100 9.66 5.05 1.10
C LEU A 100 11.09 5.50 1.37
N LEU A 101 11.29 6.54 2.19
CA LEU A 101 12.61 7.01 2.57
C LEU A 101 13.37 5.96 3.38
N ILE A 102 12.70 5.33 4.35
CA ILE A 102 13.32 4.26 5.17
C ILE A 102 13.68 3.06 4.29
N GLY A 103 12.80 2.66 3.39
CA GLY A 103 13.04 1.57 2.43
C GLY A 103 14.18 1.87 1.47
N LEU A 104 14.29 3.11 1.00
CA LEU A 104 15.39 3.56 0.16
C LEU A 104 16.72 3.55 0.92
N LEU A 105 16.76 4.02 2.16
CA LEU A 105 17.95 3.98 3.00
C LEU A 105 18.42 2.55 3.25
N ILE A 106 17.50 1.65 3.63
CA ILE A 106 17.81 0.23 3.87
C ILE A 106 18.23 -0.46 2.57
N GLY A 107 17.56 -0.17 1.45
CA GLY A 107 17.91 -0.69 0.14
C GLY A 107 19.32 -0.27 -0.29
N LEU A 108 19.67 1.01 -0.10
CA LEU A 108 21.02 1.53 -0.35
C LEU A 108 22.07 0.87 0.56
N LEU A 109 21.75 0.64 1.83
CA LEU A 109 22.64 -0.12 2.74
C LEU A 109 22.83 -1.56 2.27
N SER A 110 21.76 -2.21 1.80
CA SER A 110 21.82 -3.58 1.28
C SER A 110 22.72 -3.69 0.04
N LEU A 111 22.76 -2.68 -0.82
CA LEU A 111 23.68 -2.63 -1.96
C LEU A 111 25.15 -2.54 -1.53
N ARG A 112 25.43 -1.98 -0.36
CA ARG A 112 26.80 -1.81 0.16
C ARG A 112 27.32 -3.06 0.88
N ILE A 113 26.44 -3.93 1.34
CA ILE A 113 26.79 -5.17 2.05
C ILE A 113 26.61 -6.34 1.09
N SER A 114 27.63 -6.61 0.27
CA SER A 114 27.73 -7.84 -0.52
C SER A 114 28.44 -8.91 0.30
N GLY A 115 27.71 -9.58 1.19
CA GLY A 115 28.28 -10.62 2.06
C GLY A 115 27.21 -11.49 2.71
N MET A 116 27.15 -12.75 2.26
CA MET A 116 26.34 -13.87 2.75
C MET A 116 24.84 -13.63 2.93
N TYR A 117 24.10 -14.06 1.90
CA TYR A 117 22.82 -14.77 1.94
C TYR A 117 22.34 -15.15 3.36
N LEU A 118 21.71 -14.21 4.05
CA LEU A 118 20.89 -14.53 5.22
C LEU A 118 19.51 -14.92 4.69
N ALA A 119 19.39 -16.24 4.46
CA ALA A 119 18.11 -16.94 4.35
C ALA A 119 17.27 -16.78 5.62
#